data_AF-A0A9D3V484-F1
#
_entry.id   AF-A0A9D3V484-F1
#
_cell.length_a   1.000
_cell.length_b   1.000
_cell.length_c   1.000
_cell.angle_alpha   90.00
_cell.angle_beta   90.00
_cell.angle_gamma   90.00
#
_symmetry.space_group_name_H-M   'P 1'
#
loop_
_entity.id
_entity.type
_entity.pdbx_description
1 polymer ?
#
loop_
_entity_poly.entity_id
_entity_poly.type
_entity_poly.pdbx_seq_one_letter_code
_entity_poly.pdbx_strand_id
1 'polypeptide(L)'
;MAKEPVTPEAMDDSDWVELFVREMLNASNIDDARARASRALEVLEKSICARAGANMAQNFHQENKMLKEQLETLIQKNTILKQAVAVQHECQKEYENQSQELQHLKQLVSQYQEQLRILEVNNYALTMHLKQAQQSSSIPGHFNPDVF
;
A
#
# COMPACT_ATOMS: atom_id res chain seq x y z
N MET A 1 -30.68 48.88 -27.59
CA MET A 1 -29.60 48.07 -28.16
C MET A 1 -28.40 48.19 -27.24
N ALA A 2 -28.15 47.17 -26.42
CA ALA A 2 -27.02 47.14 -25.51
C ALA A 2 -25.77 46.72 -26.30
N LYS A 3 -24.76 47.58 -26.29
CA LYS A 3 -23.46 47.32 -26.93
C LYS A 3 -22.64 46.49 -25.94
N GLU A 4 -22.50 45.19 -26.22
CA GLU A 4 -21.66 44.30 -25.44
C GLU A 4 -20.21 44.84 -25.39
N PRO A 5 -19.55 44.83 -24.22
CA PRO A 5 -18.15 45.20 -24.13
C PRO A 5 -17.34 44.07 -24.75
N VAL A 6 -16.75 44.35 -25.92
CA VAL A 6 -15.77 43.49 -26.58
C VAL A 6 -14.62 43.27 -25.60
N THR A 7 -14.53 42.06 -25.06
CA THR A 7 -13.32 41.55 -24.42
C THR A 7 -12.18 41.66 -25.43
N PRO A 8 -11.04 42.30 -25.09
CA PRO A 8 -9.93 42.36 -26.01
C PRO A 8 -9.41 40.94 -26.20
N GLU A 9 -9.69 40.37 -27.37
CA GLU A 9 -8.97 39.20 -27.89
C GLU A 9 -7.48 39.47 -27.72
N ALA A 10 -6.75 38.46 -27.26
CA ALA A 10 -5.32 38.56 -27.00
C ALA A 10 -4.59 38.84 -28.32
N MET A 11 -4.36 40.13 -28.62
CA MET A 11 -3.50 40.57 -29.71
C MET A 11 -2.12 39.94 -29.55
N ASP A 12 -1.60 39.38 -30.63
CA ASP A 12 -0.25 38.85 -30.67
C ASP A 12 0.78 39.99 -30.62
N ASP A 13 2.03 39.67 -30.30
CA ASP A 13 3.11 40.65 -30.17
C ASP A 13 3.31 41.40 -31.51
N SER A 14 3.05 40.75 -32.65
CA SER A 14 3.07 41.37 -33.98
C SER A 14 1.95 42.40 -34.18
N ASP A 15 0.74 42.12 -33.69
CA ASP A 15 -0.42 43.00 -33.85
C ASP A 15 -0.26 44.29 -33.01
N TRP A 16 0.35 44.16 -31.83
CA TRP A 16 0.69 45.29 -30.98
C TRP A 16 1.69 46.23 -31.64
N VAL A 17 2.72 45.68 -32.30
CA VAL A 17 3.71 46.47 -33.02
C VAL A 17 3.07 47.21 -34.19
N GLU A 18 2.23 46.56 -34.98
CA GLU A 18 1.54 47.19 -36.11
C GLU A 18 0.57 48.29 -35.65
N LEU A 19 -0.22 48.03 -34.60
CA LEU A 19 -1.11 49.01 -33.98
C LEU A 19 -0.32 50.25 -33.49
N PHE A 20 0.79 50.02 -32.82
CA PHE A 20 1.61 51.08 -32.25
C PHE A 20 2.24 51.95 -33.35
N VAL A 21 2.81 51.33 -34.39
CA VAL A 21 3.38 52.05 -35.54
C VAL A 21 2.30 52.84 -36.28
N ARG A 22 1.12 52.27 -36.50
CA ARG A 22 -0.01 52.94 -37.14
C ARG A 22 -0.49 54.15 -36.34
N GLU A 23 -0.61 54.04 -35.02
CA GLU A 23 -0.99 55.16 -34.16
C GLU A 23 0.03 56.30 -34.19
N MET A 24 1.33 55.99 -34.27
CA MET A 24 2.39 57.00 -34.37
C MET A 24 2.41 57.69 -35.74
N LEU A 25 2.23 56.93 -36.83
CA LEU A 25 2.19 57.49 -38.19
C LEU A 25 1.02 58.45 -38.41
N ASN A 26 -0.09 58.25 -37.70
CA ASN A 26 -1.29 59.09 -37.78
C ASN A 26 -1.26 60.29 -36.82
N ALA A 27 -0.16 60.52 -36.09
CA ALA A 27 -0.05 61.62 -35.17
C ALA A 27 0.13 62.96 -35.90
N SER A 28 -0.59 63.99 -35.47
CA SER A 28 -0.54 65.32 -36.10
C SER A 28 0.69 66.13 -35.70
N ASN A 29 1.29 65.82 -34.56
CA ASN A 29 2.52 66.43 -34.04
C ASN A 29 3.13 65.53 -32.95
N ILE A 30 4.30 65.94 -32.43
CA ILE A 30 5.06 65.17 -31.43
C ILE A 30 4.30 64.99 -30.11
N ASP A 31 3.52 65.98 -29.68
CA ASP A 31 2.77 65.89 -28.43
C ASP A 31 1.56 64.95 -28.55
N ASP A 32 0.88 64.93 -29.71
CA ASP A 32 -0.15 63.94 -30.03
C ASP A 32 0.44 62.52 -30.11
N ALA A 33 1.61 62.36 -30.75
CA ALA A 33 2.33 61.08 -30.77
C ALA A 33 2.67 60.60 -29.36
N ARG A 34 3.15 61.50 -28.48
CA ARG A 34 3.43 61.17 -27.07
C ARG A 34 2.17 60.72 -26.33
N ALA A 35 1.06 61.45 -26.47
CA ALA A 35 -0.20 61.10 -25.83
C ALA A 35 -0.78 59.76 -26.33
N ARG A 36 -0.66 59.47 -27.62
CA ARG A 36 -1.03 58.17 -28.21
C ARG A 36 -0.13 57.04 -27.70
N ALA A 37 1.18 57.26 -27.64
CA ALA A 37 2.14 56.27 -27.16
C ALA A 37 1.89 55.92 -25.69
N SER A 38 1.68 56.92 -24.84
CA SER A 38 1.35 56.70 -23.42
C SER A 38 0.08 55.86 -23.25
N ARG A 39 -0.99 56.16 -24.01
CA ARG A 39 -2.23 55.36 -23.96
C ARG A 39 -2.03 53.93 -24.46
N ALA A 40 -1.34 53.75 -25.59
CA ALA A 40 -1.08 52.42 -26.14
C ALA A 40 -0.24 51.56 -25.18
N LEU A 41 0.78 52.13 -24.56
CA LEU A 41 1.61 51.45 -23.55
C LEU A 41 0.82 51.11 -22.28
N GLU A 42 -0.08 51.98 -21.82
CA GLU A 42 -0.94 51.68 -20.66
C GLU A 42 -1.86 50.48 -20.93
N VAL A 43 -2.44 50.39 -22.14
CA VAL A 43 -3.28 49.24 -22.52
C VAL A 43 -2.43 47.97 -22.65
N LEU A 44 -1.23 48.08 -23.22
CA LEU A 44 -0.28 46.97 -23.31
C LEU A 44 0.11 46.46 -21.91
N GLU A 45 0.45 47.34 -20.97
CA GLU A 45 0.77 46.99 -19.58
C GLU A 45 -0.38 46.24 -18.91
N LYS A 46 -1.62 46.75 -19.04
CA LYS A 46 -2.81 46.07 -18.51
C LYS A 46 -3.01 44.70 -19.12
N SER A 47 -2.79 44.56 -20.43
CA SER A 47 -2.89 43.28 -21.14
C SER A 47 -1.83 42.28 -20.66
N ILE A 48 -0.57 42.72 -20.53
CA ILE A 48 0.53 41.90 -20.01
C ILE A 48 0.24 41.45 -18.57
N CYS A 49 -0.18 42.36 -17.69
CA CYS A 49 -0.53 42.03 -16.31
C CYS A 49 -1.70 41.05 -16.22
N ALA A 50 -2.75 41.24 -17.03
CA ALA A 50 -3.89 40.31 -17.09
C ALA A 50 -3.47 38.92 -17.57
N ARG A 51 -2.67 38.85 -18.64
CA ARG A 51 -2.14 37.59 -19.20
C ARG A 51 -1.23 36.87 -18.20
N ALA A 52 -0.31 37.59 -17.55
CA ALA A 52 0.56 37.04 -16.53
C ALA A 52 -0.23 36.50 -15.32
N GLY A 53 -1.25 37.24 -14.86
CA GLY A 53 -2.14 36.80 -13.79
C GLY A 53 -2.95 35.55 -14.16
N ALA A 54 -3.51 35.51 -15.37
CA ALA A 54 -4.23 34.34 -15.87
C ALA A 54 -3.33 33.11 -15.98
N ASN A 55 -2.12 33.26 -16.53
CA ASN A 55 -1.14 32.18 -16.64
C ASN A 55 -0.73 31.65 -15.25
N MET A 56 -0.51 32.55 -14.28
CA MET A 56 -0.18 32.15 -12.91
C MET A 56 -1.34 31.39 -12.25
N ALA A 57 -2.57 31.86 -12.41
CA ALA A 57 -3.75 31.19 -11.87
C ALA A 57 -3.97 29.80 -12.52
N GLN A 58 -3.76 29.69 -13.83
CA GLN A 58 -3.84 28.43 -14.56
C GLN A 58 -2.77 27.43 -14.08
N ASN A 59 -1.51 27.86 -14.00
CA ASN A 59 -0.41 27.02 -13.52
C ASN A 59 -0.68 26.53 -12.10
N PHE A 60 -1.07 27.44 -11.19
CA PHE A 60 -1.40 27.09 -9.82
C PHE A 60 -2.58 26.10 -9.73
N HIS A 61 -3.60 26.28 -10.57
CA HIS A 61 -4.73 25.35 -10.65
C HIS A 61 -4.30 23.97 -11.12
N GLN A 62 -3.45 23.89 -12.15
CA GLN A 62 -2.93 22.65 -12.69
C GLN A 62 -2.05 21.91 -11.67
N GLU A 63 -1.14 22.63 -11.00
CA GLU A 63 -0.31 22.08 -9.92
C GLU A 63 -1.17 21.56 -8.76
N ASN A 64 -2.19 22.31 -8.32
CA ASN A 64 -3.11 21.87 -7.28
C ASN A 64 -3.85 20.59 -7.66
N LYS A 65 -4.31 20.50 -8.92
CA LYS A 65 -4.98 19.31 -9.43
C LYS A 65 -4.04 18.10 -9.40
N MET A 66 -2.82 18.26 -9.91
CA MET A 66 -1.81 17.20 -9.92
C MET A 66 -1.46 16.74 -8.49
N LEU A 67 -1.29 17.67 -7.55
CA LEU A 67 -1.01 17.35 -6.14
C LEU A 67 -2.16 16.59 -5.48
N LYS A 68 -3.41 16.95 -5.77
CA LYS A 68 -4.60 16.22 -5.27
C LYS A 68 -4.66 14.79 -5.81
N GLU A 69 -4.41 14.59 -7.10
CA GLU A 69 -4.37 13.26 -7.72
C GLU A 69 -3.25 12.37 -7.12
N GLN A 70 -2.07 12.96 -6.87
CA GLN A 70 -0.98 12.26 -6.19
C GLN A 70 -1.33 11.89 -4.75
N LEU A 71 -1.97 12.81 -4.01
CA LEU A 71 -2.40 12.57 -2.64
C LEU A 71 -3.43 11.42 -2.58
N GLU A 72 -4.41 11.42 -3.47
CA GLU A 72 -5.42 10.36 -3.55
C GLU A 72 -4.77 9.00 -3.85
N THR A 73 -3.82 8.96 -4.79
CA THR A 73 -3.03 7.76 -5.09
C THR A 73 -2.26 7.27 -3.85
N LEU A 74 -1.65 8.17 -3.09
CA LEU A 74 -0.94 7.82 -1.85
C LEU A 74 -1.87 7.27 -0.78
N ILE A 75 -3.08 7.84 -0.63
CA ILE A 75 -4.09 7.35 0.32
C ILE A 75 -4.54 5.94 -0.05
N GLN A 76 -4.79 5.67 -1.33
CA GLN A 76 -5.14 4.33 -1.81
C GLN A 76 -4.03 3.32 -1.52
N LYS A 77 -2.78 3.67 -1.86
CA LYS A 77 -1.61 2.82 -1.55
C LYS A 77 -1.44 2.57 -0.05
N ASN A 78 -1.65 3.59 0.78
CA ASN A 78 -1.57 3.45 2.24
C ASN A 78 -2.66 2.51 2.78
N THR A 79 -3.85 2.55 2.19
CA THR A 79 -4.96 1.65 2.56
C THR A 79 -4.63 0.20 2.22
N ILE A 80 -4.14 -0.06 1.00
CA ILE A 80 -3.70 -1.40 0.58
C ILE A 80 -2.58 -1.91 1.49
N LEU A 81 -1.60 -1.06 1.82
CA LEU A 81 -0.51 -1.43 2.71
C LEU A 81 -1.00 -1.78 4.12
N LYS A 82 -1.93 -1.00 4.69
CA LYS A 82 -2.54 -1.29 5.99
C LYS A 82 -3.27 -2.65 5.99
N GLN A 83 -4.00 -2.94 4.93
CA GLN A 83 -4.68 -4.24 4.76
C GLN A 83 -3.67 -5.37 4.67
N ALA A 84 -2.60 -5.22 3.87
CA ALA A 84 -1.56 -6.23 3.73
C ALA A 84 -0.85 -6.50 5.07
N VAL A 85 -0.55 -5.47 5.85
CA VAL A 85 0.07 -5.60 7.17
C VAL A 85 -0.86 -6.32 8.16
N ALA A 86 -2.16 -6.03 8.14
CA ALA A 86 -3.13 -6.71 8.99
C ALA A 86 -3.19 -8.21 8.67
N VAL A 87 -3.30 -8.57 7.38
CA VAL A 87 -3.28 -9.97 6.92
C VAL A 87 -1.97 -10.65 7.30
N GLN A 88 -0.82 -9.98 7.09
CA GLN A 88 0.48 -10.53 7.45
C GLN A 88 0.57 -10.83 8.96
N HIS A 89 0.06 -9.92 9.80
CA HIS A 89 0.05 -10.12 11.25
C HIS A 89 -0.85 -11.29 11.67
N GLU A 90 -2.02 -11.44 11.06
CA GLU A 90 -2.91 -12.60 11.30
C GLU A 90 -2.23 -13.92 10.90
N CYS A 91 -1.66 -14.00 9.69
CA CYS A 91 -0.94 -15.18 9.23
C CYS A 91 0.27 -15.52 10.12
N GLN A 92 1.01 -14.50 10.58
CA GLN A 92 2.13 -14.71 11.49
C GLN A 92 1.67 -15.31 12.82
N LYS A 93 0.58 -14.78 13.38
CA LYS A 93 0.01 -15.29 14.62
C LYS A 93 -0.45 -16.75 14.48
N GLU A 94 -1.10 -17.09 13.37
CA GLU A 94 -1.50 -18.47 13.08
C GLU A 94 -0.29 -19.41 12.99
N TYR A 95 0.78 -18.97 12.33
CA TYR A 95 2.02 -19.74 12.23
C TYR A 95 2.68 -19.95 13.60
N GLU A 96 2.72 -18.92 14.45
CA GLU A 96 3.23 -19.02 15.82
C GLU A 96 2.43 -20.02 16.65
N ASN A 97 1.10 -19.99 16.55
CA ASN A 97 0.22 -20.95 17.22
C ASN A 97 0.47 -22.39 16.73
N GLN A 98 0.50 -22.61 15.42
CA GLN A 98 0.78 -23.93 14.83
C GLN A 98 2.16 -24.46 15.25
N SER A 99 3.16 -23.57 15.34
CA SER A 99 4.50 -23.92 15.82
C SER A 99 4.45 -24.40 17.28
N GLN A 100 3.72 -23.72 18.15
CA GLN A 100 3.54 -24.14 19.55
C GLN A 100 2.82 -25.49 19.67
N GLU A 101 1.73 -25.68 18.93
CA GLU A 101 1.00 -26.95 18.88
C GLU A 101 1.89 -28.10 18.40
N LEU A 102 2.69 -27.86 17.36
CA LEU A 102 3.64 -28.84 16.85
C LEU A 102 4.70 -29.22 17.90
N GLN A 103 5.21 -28.26 18.65
CA GLN A 103 6.15 -28.54 19.74
C GLN A 103 5.51 -29.38 20.84
N HIS A 104 4.28 -29.05 21.23
CA HIS A 104 3.53 -29.84 22.21
C HIS A 104 3.30 -31.28 21.72
N LEU A 105 2.92 -31.45 20.44
CA LEU A 105 2.70 -32.77 19.88
C LEU A 105 3.99 -33.60 19.82
N LYS A 106 5.13 -32.99 19.49
CA LYS A 106 6.45 -33.65 19.54
C LYS A 106 6.79 -34.15 20.95
N GLN A 107 6.49 -33.34 21.98
CA GLN A 107 6.69 -33.75 23.37
C GLN A 107 5.79 -34.93 23.73
N LEU A 108 4.51 -34.90 23.35
CA LEU A 108 3.56 -35.99 23.61
C LEU A 108 3.96 -37.29 22.89
N VAL A 109 4.42 -37.20 21.64
CA VAL A 109 4.94 -38.36 20.89
C VAL A 109 6.15 -38.95 21.61
N SER A 110 7.08 -38.12 22.09
CA SER A 110 8.25 -38.58 22.84
C SER A 110 7.84 -39.29 24.15
N GLN A 111 6.82 -38.77 24.84
CA GLN A 111 6.28 -39.40 26.04
C GLN A 111 5.66 -40.77 25.76
N TYR A 112 4.85 -40.89 24.70
CA TYR A 112 4.25 -42.18 24.32
C TYR A 112 5.29 -43.19 23.86
N GLN A 113 6.34 -42.77 23.15
CA GLN A 113 7.46 -43.64 22.77
C GLN A 113 8.16 -44.22 24.01
N GLU A 114 8.38 -43.41 25.05
CA GLU A 114 9.00 -43.90 26.29
C GLU A 114 8.05 -44.84 27.07
N GLN A 115 6.76 -44.52 27.13
CA GLN A 115 5.77 -45.44 27.75
C GLN A 115 5.72 -46.79 27.04
N LEU A 116 5.75 -46.79 25.70
CA LEU A 116 5.78 -48.01 24.90
C LEU A 116 7.02 -48.85 25.24
N ARG A 117 8.20 -48.20 25.26
CA ARG A 117 9.47 -48.84 25.62
C ARG A 117 9.43 -49.48 27.02
N ILE A 118 8.87 -48.79 28.01
CA ILE A 118 8.71 -49.32 29.37
C ILE A 118 7.79 -50.55 29.38
N LEU A 119 6.66 -50.49 28.66
CA LEU A 119 5.73 -51.62 28.55
C LEU A 119 6.35 -52.82 27.85
N GLU A 120 7.12 -52.61 26.78
CA GLU A 120 7.86 -53.65 26.07
C GLU A 120 8.85 -54.38 27.00
N VAL A 121 9.64 -53.61 27.77
CA VAL A 121 10.59 -54.18 28.73
C VAL A 121 9.87 -54.96 29.83
N ASN A 122 8.78 -54.41 30.38
CA ASN A 122 7.99 -55.09 31.41
C ASN A 122 7.39 -56.40 30.89
N ASN A 123 6.83 -56.40 29.68
CA ASN A 123 6.25 -57.58 29.06
C ASN A 123 7.31 -58.66 28.81
N TYR A 124 8.51 -58.26 28.37
CA TYR A 124 9.64 -59.17 28.22
C TYR A 124 10.04 -59.80 29.56
N ALA A 125 10.18 -59.00 30.61
CA ALA A 125 10.52 -59.48 31.96
C ALA A 125 9.48 -60.49 32.48
N LEU A 126 8.19 -60.18 32.35
CA LEU A 126 7.07 -61.07 32.70
C LEU A 126 7.14 -62.39 31.93
N THR A 127 7.38 -62.33 30.61
CA THR A 127 7.51 -63.52 29.76
C THR A 127 8.69 -64.39 30.19
N MET A 128 9.82 -63.78 30.56
CA MET A 128 11.00 -64.50 31.06
C MET A 128 10.74 -65.17 32.42
N HIS A 129 10.10 -64.46 33.35
CA HIS A 129 9.70 -65.02 34.65
C HIS A 129 8.71 -66.18 34.51
N LEU A 130 7.74 -66.08 33.60
CA LEU A 130 6.79 -67.16 33.31
C LEU A 130 7.50 -68.42 32.78
N LYS A 131 8.44 -68.27 31.83
CA LYS A 131 9.24 -69.39 31.32
C LYS A 131 10.06 -70.04 32.43
N GLN A 132 10.68 -69.23 33.29
CA GLN A 132 11.46 -69.74 34.42
C GLN A 132 10.58 -70.50 35.42
N ALA A 133 9.39 -69.98 35.75
CA ALA A 133 8.44 -70.65 36.63
C ALA A 133 8.03 -72.02 36.08
N GLN A 134 7.71 -72.11 34.78
CA GLN A 134 7.35 -73.37 34.10
C GLN A 134 8.49 -74.40 34.04
N GLN A 135 9.75 -73.94 33.95
CA GLN A 135 10.92 -74.83 33.96
C GLN A 135 11.31 -75.25 35.38
N SER A 136 11.13 -74.36 36.36
CA SER A 136 11.41 -74.63 37.78
C SER A 136 10.33 -75.45 38.48
N SER A 137 9.13 -75.56 37.91
CA SER A 137 8.15 -76.58 38.28
C SER A 137 8.57 -77.95 37.77
N SER A 138 9.67 -78.47 38.32
CA SER A 138 10.01 -79.89 38.28
C SER A 138 9.23 -80.60 39.40
N ILE A 139 7.90 -80.63 39.29
CA ILE A 139 7.10 -81.60 40.03
C ILE A 139 6.75 -82.72 39.04
N PRO A 140 7.35 -83.91 39.15
CA PRO A 140 6.80 -85.09 38.50
C PRO A 140 5.50 -85.43 39.22
N GLY A 141 4.36 -85.07 38.65
CA GLY A 141 3.09 -85.31 39.32
C GLY A 141 1.89 -84.95 38.48
N HIS A 142 1.41 -85.93 37.72
CA HIS A 142 -0.01 -86.28 37.67
C HIS A 142 -0.99 -85.10 37.53
N PHE A 143 -1.36 -84.76 36.30
CA PHE A 143 -2.64 -84.11 36.05
C PHE A 143 -3.74 -85.10 36.45
N ASN A 144 -4.56 -84.72 37.44
CA ASN A 144 -5.79 -85.42 37.77
C ASN A 144 -6.86 -84.99 36.74
N PRO A 145 -7.35 -85.87 35.87
CA PRO A 145 -8.45 -85.56 34.97
C PRO A 145 -9.74 -85.87 35.72
N ASP A 146 -10.26 -84.89 36.45
CA ASP A 146 -11.68 -84.73 36.76
C ASP A 146 -11.83 -83.69 37.88
N VAL A 147 -11.99 -82.44 37.47
CA VAL A 147 -12.78 -81.47 38.23
C VAL A 147 -13.63 -80.72 37.20
N PHE A 148 -14.94 -80.97 37.29
CA PHE A 148 -16.01 -80.36 36.51
C PHE A 148 -16.10 -78.85 36.73
#